data_AF-A0AAU2E7M5-F1
#
_entry.id   AF-A0AAU2E7M5-F1
#
_cell.length_a   1.000
_cell.length_b   1.000
_cell.length_c   1.000
_cell.angle_alpha   90.00
_cell.angle_beta   90.00
_cell.angle_gamma   90.00
#
_symmetry.space_group_name_H-M   'P 1'
#
loop_
_entity.id
_entity.type
_entity.pdbx_description
1 polymer ?
#
loop_
_entity_poly.entity_id
_entity_poly.type
_entity_poly.pdbx_seq_one_letter_code
_entity_poly.pdbx_strand_id
1 'polypeptide(L)' 'MRSTDTEFHGGPLDGRVLPIALTPFNNVPKTYRVPVPAHGETPATTLVYHRAKEHDPKGRWRWRYEYDPEA' A
#
# COMPACT_ATOMS: atom_id res chain seq x y z
N MET A 1 -16.25 10.31 -1.82
CA MET A 1 -15.63 9.05 -1.35
C MET A 1 -14.69 9.39 -0.21
N ARG A 2 -14.65 8.59 0.86
CA ARG A 2 -13.75 8.83 2.00
C ARG A 2 -12.38 8.22 1.67
N SER A 3 -11.31 8.92 2.03
CA SER A 3 -9.95 8.41 1.94
C SER A 3 -9.28 8.44 3.30
N THR A 4 -8.24 7.61 3.47
CA THR A 4 -7.35 7.68 4.62
C THR A 4 -5.91 7.68 4.14
N ASP A 5 -5.09 8.53 4.77
CA ASP A 5 -3.66 8.54 4.54
C ASP A 5 -3.08 7.22 5.06
N THR A 6 -2.44 6.46 4.16
CA THR A 6 -1.89 5.14 4.43
C THR A 6 -0.43 5.12 4.01
N GLU A 7 0.43 4.67 4.92
CA GLU A 7 1.86 4.54 4.69
C GLU A 7 2.18 3.27 3.91
N PHE A 8 3.17 3.35 3.02
CA PHE A 8 3.71 2.24 2.24
C PHE A 8 5.10 1.87 2.76
N HIS A 9 5.33 0.58 2.94
CA HIS A 9 6.57 0.03 3.47
C HIS A 9 7.13 -1.02 2.51
N GLY A 10 8.41 -0.89 2.17
CA GLY A 10 9.11 -1.69 1.19
C GLY A 10 8.78 -1.34 -0.27
N GLY A 11 9.56 -1.92 -1.18
CA GLY A 11 9.38 -1.74 -2.62
C GLY A 11 9.54 -0.29 -3.11
N PRO A 12 9.08 0.01 -4.33
CA PRO A 12 9.26 1.34 -4.94
C PRO A 12 8.48 2.49 -4.28
N LEU A 13 7.50 2.20 -3.41
CA LEU A 13 6.72 3.21 -2.68
C LEU A 13 7.12 3.35 -1.22
N ASP A 14 8.24 2.75 -0.81
CA ASP A 14 8.70 2.80 0.59
C ASP A 14 8.78 4.23 1.16
N GLY A 15 8.26 4.40 2.38
CA GLY A 15 8.20 5.68 3.09
C GLY A 15 7.17 6.68 2.54
N ARG A 16 6.41 6.33 1.50
CA ARG A 16 5.36 7.22 0.96
C ARG A 16 4.07 7.06 1.75
N VAL A 17 3.36 8.18 1.90
CA VAL A 17 2.00 8.22 2.44
C VAL A 17 1.07 8.68 1.32
N LEU A 18 0.06 7.87 1.00
CA LEU A 18 -0.91 8.19 -0.05
C LEU A 18 -2.34 8.19 0.51
N PRO A 19 -3.22 9.07 0.00
CA PRO A 19 -4.63 9.05 0.34
C PRO A 19 -5.31 7.87 -0.37
N ILE A 20 -5.64 6.83 0.38
CA ILE A 20 -6.26 5.61 -0.16
C ILE A 20 -7.77 5.68 0.00
N ALA A 21 -8.49 5.48 -1.11
CA ALA A 21 -9.94 5.40 -1.10
C ALA A 21 -10.41 4.23 -0.24
N LEU A 22 -11.29 4.52 0.71
CA LEU A 22 -11.88 3.52 1.57
C LEU A 22 -12.98 2.77 0.82
N THR A 23 -13.12 1.49 1.16
CA THR A 23 -14.30 0.69 0.79
C THR A 23 -15.57 1.28 1.41
N PRO A 24 -16.78 0.89 0.94
CA PRO A 24 -18.04 1.32 1.55
C PRO A 24 -18.14 1.05 3.06
N PHE A 25 -17.37 0.09 3.57
CA PHE A 25 -17.27 -0.25 4.98
C PHE A 25 -16.20 0.55 5.76
N ASN A 26 -15.71 1.66 5.21
CA ASN A 26 -14.64 2.50 5.78
C ASN A 26 -13.31 1.75 6.04
N ASN A 27 -13.06 0.67 5.29
CA ASN A 27 -11.82 -0.11 5.40
C ASN A 27 -10.88 0.17 4.24
N VAL A 28 -9.59 0.21 4.52
CA VAL A 28 -8.52 0.20 3.52
C VAL A 28 -8.58 -1.14 2.73
N PRO A 29 -8.48 -1.12 1.39
CA PRO A 29 -8.49 -2.33 0.57
C PRO A 29 -7.45 -3.35 1.04
N LYS A 30 -7.76 -4.65 0.93
CA LYS A 30 -6.84 -5.72 1.34
C LYS A 30 -5.53 -5.69 0.56
N THR A 31 -5.62 -5.42 -0.72
CA THR A 31 -4.51 -5.41 -1.66
C THR A 31 -4.58 -4.15 -2.50
N TYR A 32 -3.43 -3.50 -2.68
CA TYR A 32 -3.26 -2.34 -3.54
C TYR A 32 -2.31 -2.72 -4.69
N ARG A 33 -2.77 -2.55 -5.93
CA ARG A 33 -2.01 -2.93 -7.13
C ARG A 33 -1.66 -1.68 -7.93
N VAL A 34 -0.40 -1.55 -8.29
CA VAL A 34 0.09 -0.44 -9.13
C VAL A 34 0.67 -1.03 -10.41
N PRO A 35 -0.02 -0.88 -11.55
CA PRO A 35 0.58 -1.24 -12.84
C PRO A 35 1.69 -0.24 -13.15
N VAL A 36 2.91 -0.76 -13.31
CA VAL A 36 4.09 0.00 -13.72
C VAL A 36 4.38 -0.36 -15.18
N PRO A 37 4.26 0.59 -16.12
CA PRO A 37 4.57 0.33 -17.51
C PRO A 37 6.08 0.06 -17.69
N ALA A 38 6.42 -0.66 -18.75
CA ALA A 38 7.82 -0.88 -19.11
C ALA A 38 8.53 0.47 -19.35
N HIS A 39 9.77 0.58 -18.88
CA HIS A 39 10.59 1.78 -19.06
C HIS A 39 12.04 1.38 -19.38
N GLY A 40 12.46 1.66 -20.63
CA GLY A 40 13.77 1.25 -21.12
C GLY A 40 13.95 -0.27 -21.05
N GLU A 41 14.95 -0.71 -20.31
CA GLU A 41 15.24 -2.14 -20.08
C GLU A 41 14.38 -2.75 -18.95
N THR A 42 13.59 -1.96 -18.23
CA THR A 42 12.73 -2.46 -17.15
C THR A 42 11.40 -2.96 -17.74
N PRO A 43 11.07 -4.27 -17.62
CA PRO A 43 9.80 -4.79 -18.13
C PRO A 43 8.62 -4.23 -17.33
N ALA A 44 7.43 -4.27 -17.94
CA ALA A 44 6.20 -3.92 -17.24
C ALA A 44 5.99 -4.87 -16.05
N THR A 45 5.63 -4.32 -14.90
CA THR A 45 5.40 -5.09 -13.68
C THR A 45 4.19 -4.54 -12.93
N THR A 46 3.59 -5.36 -12.08
CA THR A 46 2.55 -4.89 -11.15
C THR A 46 3.10 -4.96 -9.75
N LEU A 47 3.25 -3.79 -9.11
CA LEU A 47 3.59 -3.76 -7.70
C LEU A 47 2.36 -4.13 -6.90
N VAL A 48 2.50 -5.07 -5.98
CA VAL A 48 1.42 -5.51 -5.09
C VAL A 48 1.80 -5.16 -3.67
N TYR A 49 0.84 -4.59 -2.95
CA TYR A 49 0.98 -4.29 -1.54
C TYR A 49 -0.21 -4.88 -0.77
N HIS A 50 0.05 -5.51 0.37
CA HIS A 50 -1.00 -6.01 1.26
C HIS A 50 -1.13 -5.12 2.48
N ARG A 51 -2.37 -4.90 2.93
CA ARG A 51 -2.60 -4.13 4.14
C ARG A 51 -2.08 -4.92 5.36
N ALA A 52 -1.35 -4.24 6.22
CA ALA A 52 -0.82 -4.76 7.47
C ALA A 52 -1.18 -3.81 8.63
N LYS A 53 -1.19 -4.36 9.85
CA LYS A 53 -1.36 -3.54 11.06
C LYS A 53 0.01 -3.14 11.56
N GLU A 54 0.22 -1.85 11.67
CA GLU A 54 1.37 -1.30 12.36
C GLU A 54 0.95 -0.90 13.77
N HIS A 55 1.68 -1.38 14.77
CA HIS A 55 1.42 -1.10 16.17
C HIS A 55 2.39 -0.03 16.67
N ASP A 56 1.87 0.99 17.34
CA ASP A 56 2.69 1.96 18.04
C ASP A 56 3.12 1.42 19.42
N PRO A 57 4.16 1.99 20.05
CA PRO A 57 4.60 1.59 21.39
C PRO A 57 3.50 1.70 22.47
N LYS A 58 2.45 2.51 22.24
CA LYS A 58 1.31 2.67 23.15
C LYS A 58 0.14 1.71 22.83
N GLY A 59 0.34 0.74 21.94
CA GLY A 59 -0.63 -0.32 21.63
C GLY A 59 -1.77 0.08 20.69
N ARG A 60 -1.78 1.31 20.17
CA ARG A 60 -2.65 1.73 19.07
C ARG A 60 -2.14 1.11 17.78
N TRP A 61 -3.04 0.93 16.83
CA TRP A 61 -2.69 0.41 15.52
C TRP A 61 -3.20 1.33 14.41
N ARG A 62 -2.46 1.35 13.32
CA ARG A 62 -2.86 1.98 12.05
C ARG A 62 -2.70 0.99 10.91
N TRP A 63 -3.40 1.24 9.80
CA TRP A 63 -3.17 0.49 8.57
C TRP A 63 -1.91 1.02 7.88
N ARG A 64 -1.08 0.10 7.40
CA ARG A 64 -0.02 0.37 6.42
C ARG A 64 -0.12 -0.63 5.27
N TYR A 65 0.54 -0.35 4.17
CA TYR A 65 0.71 -1.26 3.06
C TYR A 65 2.13 -1.81 3.05
N GLU A 66 2.29 -3.13 2.97
CA GLU A 66 3.59 -3.80 2.86
C GLU A 66 3.75 -4.35 1.45
N TYR A 67 4.91 -4.08 0.85
CA TYR A 67 5.25 -4.58 -0.48
C TYR A 67 5.41 -6.10 -0.47
N ASP A 68 4.75 -6.75 -1.44
CA ASP A 68 4.89 -8.18 -1.70
C ASP A 68 5.74 -8.38 -2.96
N PRO A 69 7.03 -8.78 -2.82
CA PRO A 69 7.89 -9.02 -3.96
C PRO A 69 7.57 -10.32 -4.71
N GLU A 70 6.74 -11.21 -4.16
CA GLU A 70 6.44 -12.53 -4.72
C GLU A 70 5.06 -12.60 -5.42
N ALA A 71 4.31 -11.50 -5.44
CA ALA A 71 2.92 -11.44 -5.91
C ALA A 71 2.71 -11.47 -7.43
#